data_AF-A0A6A4HND4-F1
#
_entry.id   AF-A0A6A4HND4-F1
#
_cell.length_a   1.000
_cell.length_b   1.000
_cell.length_c   1.000
_cell.angle_alpha   90.00
_cell.angle_beta   90.00
_cell.angle_gamma   90.00
#
_symmetry.space_group_name_H-M   'P 1'
#
loop_
_entity.id
_entity.type
_entity.pdbx_description
1 polymer ?
#
loop_
_entity_poly.entity_id
_entity_poly.type
_entity_poly.pdbx_seq_one_letter_code
_entity_poly.pdbx_strand_id
1 'polypeptide(L)'
;WLIIFDNADDPTLNLGNYFPRVKQMGSIIVTTRNSSMPASLALPGYRYTIGELDISEAIELLFKHAEINESASNQAAALEVVQELGCFALAIAVAGAYISQSYTLLEFLKEFKKHKNDILKEGLPQSADGYQHTVFSAFKLSYSKLSTNAQLLLQLCSFFHYSNVPVALFAIAGENLDTKITVSGEENPCPEASEILHTFLCPYIESEDGWNSFKFQKTIVELTNHSLVSFHKETQMLTFHPLLHSSAQNMVERPKEMHVLLHWNYLQKQFLGEKQGCTINYTCSLVHME
;
A
#
# COMPACT_ATOMS: atom_id res chain seq x y z
N TRP A 1 1.27 37.27 -0.09
CA TRP A 1 2.45 36.39 0.14
C TRP A 1 2.01 34.93 0.03
N LEU A 2 2.94 33.99 -0.12
CA LEU A 2 2.66 32.55 -0.22
C LEU A 2 3.58 31.79 0.74
N ILE A 3 3.02 30.89 1.54
CA ILE A 3 3.78 29.95 2.39
C ILE A 3 3.44 28.53 1.93
N ILE A 4 4.47 27.70 1.77
CA ILE A 4 4.31 26.29 1.45
C ILE A 4 4.90 25.48 2.60
N PHE A 5 4.05 24.72 3.28
CA PHE A 5 4.47 23.67 4.21
C PHE A 5 4.53 22.37 3.44
N ASP A 6 5.74 21.96 3.05
CA ASP A 6 5.95 20.71 2.33
C ASP A 6 6.17 19.54 3.29
N ASN A 7 5.56 18.39 3.00
CA ASN A 7 5.65 17.15 3.78
C ASN A 7 5.29 17.32 5.27
N ALA A 8 4.21 18.04 5.58
CA ALA A 8 3.69 18.25 6.93
C ALA A 8 2.99 16.98 7.49
N ASP A 9 3.75 15.89 7.62
CA ASP A 9 3.23 14.55 7.91
C ASP A 9 3.08 14.25 9.40
N ASP A 10 3.76 14.99 10.29
CA ASP A 10 3.78 14.69 11.72
C ASP A 10 2.41 14.98 12.37
N PRO A 11 1.67 13.94 12.82
CA PRO A 11 0.36 14.12 13.44
C PRO A 11 0.43 14.76 14.83
N THR A 12 1.60 14.77 15.47
CA THR A 12 1.79 15.37 16.80
C THR A 12 2.03 16.87 16.72
N LEU A 13 2.37 17.38 15.53
CA LEU A 13 2.61 18.80 15.29
C LEU A 13 1.29 19.54 15.03
N ASN A 14 0.94 20.47 15.91
CA ASN A 14 -0.14 21.40 15.63
C ASN A 14 0.32 22.49 14.65
N LEU A 15 0.15 22.22 13.34
CA LEU A 15 0.60 23.10 12.26
C LEU A 15 -0.02 24.50 12.34
N GLY A 16 -1.24 24.63 12.87
CA GLY A 16 -1.93 25.92 13.02
C GLY A 16 -1.17 26.94 13.89
N ASN A 17 -0.28 26.47 14.77
CA ASN A 17 0.57 27.35 15.58
C ASN A 17 1.60 28.14 14.75
N TYR A 18 1.93 27.65 13.56
CA TYR A 18 2.90 28.26 12.65
C TYR A 18 2.24 29.15 11.59
N PHE A 19 0.91 29.19 11.53
CA PHE A 19 0.20 30.03 10.58
C PHE A 19 0.33 31.51 10.97
N PRO A 20 0.65 32.41 10.01
CA PRO A 20 0.69 33.84 10.29
C PRO A 20 -0.67 34.32 10.82
N ARG A 21 -0.66 34.99 11.98
CA ARG A 21 -1.88 35.56 12.59
C ARG A 21 -2.29 36.91 11.98
N VAL A 22 -1.57 37.37 10.95
CA VAL A 22 -1.76 38.69 10.35
C VAL A 22 -2.91 38.66 9.33
N LYS A 23 -3.78 39.68 9.37
CA LYS A 23 -4.96 39.82 8.50
C LYS A 23 -4.64 40.21 7.04
N GLN A 24 -3.38 40.17 6.61
CA GLN A 24 -2.99 40.55 5.25
C GLN A 24 -3.25 39.40 4.27
N MET A 25 -3.50 39.73 3.00
CA MET A 25 -3.76 38.75 1.93
C MET A 25 -2.53 37.88 1.67
N GLY A 26 -2.64 36.60 2.02
CA GLY A 26 -1.68 35.57 1.67
C GLY A 26 -2.33 34.20 1.59
N SER A 27 -1.66 33.29 0.89
CA SER A 27 -2.12 31.91 0.72
C SER A 27 -1.16 30.96 1.42
N ILE A 28 -1.70 29.88 1.98
CA ILE A 28 -0.92 28.79 2.56
C ILE A 28 -1.26 27.52 1.79
N ILE A 29 -0.23 26.82 1.32
CA ILE A 29 -0.36 25.49 0.73
C ILE A 29 0.30 24.52 1.71
N VAL A 30 -0.39 23.42 2.02
CA VAL A 30 0.13 22.34 2.86
C VAL A 30 0.09 21.07 2.04
N THR A 31 1.23 20.41 1.86
CA THR A 31 1.30 19.04 1.35
C THR A 31 1.52 18.11 2.53
N THR A 32 0.77 17.00 2.56
CA THR A 32 0.85 16.03 3.65
C THR A 32 0.31 14.68 3.21
N ARG A 33 0.91 13.60 3.73
CA ARG A 33 0.38 12.24 3.64
C ARG A 33 -0.64 11.94 4.75
N ASN A 34 -0.70 12.79 5.77
CA ASN A 34 -1.57 12.64 6.94
C ASN A 34 -3.02 12.97 6.60
N SER A 35 -3.78 11.94 6.23
CA SER A 35 -5.21 12.05 5.95
C SER A 35 -6.04 12.43 7.19
N SER A 36 -5.53 12.26 8.41
CA SER A 36 -6.19 12.73 9.65
C SER A 36 -5.92 14.19 9.99
N MET A 37 -5.20 14.94 9.14
CA MET A 37 -4.99 16.37 9.38
C MET A 37 -6.34 17.09 9.60
N PRO A 38 -6.50 17.92 10.66
CA PRO A 38 -7.78 18.50 11.01
C PRO A 38 -8.39 19.30 9.86
N ALA A 39 -9.66 19.03 9.54
CA ALA A 39 -10.38 19.77 8.50
C ALA A 39 -10.43 21.27 8.76
N SER A 40 -10.34 21.70 10.03
CA SER A 40 -10.29 23.10 10.44
C SER A 40 -9.04 23.86 9.98
N LEU A 41 -7.99 23.18 9.52
CA LEU A 41 -6.79 23.83 8.97
C LEU A 41 -6.99 24.37 7.55
N ALA A 42 -8.04 23.93 6.84
CA ALA A 42 -8.40 24.41 5.52
C ALA A 42 -9.83 24.97 5.52
N LEU A 43 -10.08 25.96 4.68
CA LEU A 43 -11.44 26.39 4.41
C LEU A 43 -12.21 25.26 3.68
N PRO A 44 -13.54 25.14 3.87
CA PRO A 44 -14.34 24.20 3.09
C PRO A 44 -14.08 24.38 1.59
N GLY A 45 -13.83 23.29 0.87
CA GLY A 45 -13.51 23.29 -0.56
C GLY A 45 -12.02 23.46 -0.91
N TYR A 46 -11.13 23.68 0.07
CA TYR A 46 -9.68 23.84 -0.15
C TYR A 46 -8.86 22.64 0.33
N ARG A 47 -9.46 21.45 0.30
CA ARG A 47 -8.79 20.19 0.62
C ARG A 47 -8.91 19.26 -0.59
N TYR A 48 -7.75 18.84 -1.09
CA TYR A 48 -7.65 17.99 -2.27
C TYR A 48 -6.91 16.71 -1.89
N THR A 49 -7.53 15.57 -2.13
CA THR A 49 -6.85 14.28 -2.07
C THR A 49 -6.23 14.03 -3.43
N ILE A 50 -4.91 13.90 -3.48
CA ILE A 50 -4.21 13.53 -4.70
C ILE A 50 -4.14 12.00 -4.75
N GLY A 51 -4.79 11.42 -5.76
CA GLY A 51 -4.77 9.99 -6.03
C GLY A 51 -3.85 9.63 -7.18
N GLU A 52 -4.11 8.48 -7.78
CA GLU A 52 -3.53 8.06 -9.05
C GLU A 52 -3.91 9.03 -10.18
N LEU A 53 -3.10 9.07 -11.23
CA LEU A 53 -3.40 9.86 -12.43
C LEU A 53 -4.54 9.24 -13.22
N ASP A 54 -5.30 10.08 -13.93
CA ASP A 54 -6.17 9.57 -14.98
C ASP A 54 -5.34 8.94 -16.09
N ILE A 55 -5.88 7.94 -16.79
CA ILE A 55 -5.15 7.18 -17.82
C ILE A 55 -4.52 8.12 -18.87
N SER A 56 -5.23 9.17 -19.30
CA SER A 56 -4.71 10.13 -20.27
C SER A 56 -3.52 10.93 -19.71
N GLU A 57 -3.61 11.39 -18.46
CA GLU A 57 -2.54 12.14 -17.80
C GLU A 57 -1.32 11.24 -17.54
N ALA A 58 -1.57 9.98 -17.21
CA ALA A 58 -0.54 8.97 -17.03
C ALA A 58 0.23 8.69 -18.33
N ILE A 59 -0.47 8.54 -19.45
CA ILE A 59 0.14 8.34 -20.77
C ILE A 59 0.93 9.59 -21.20
N GLU A 60 0.36 10.79 -21.00
CA GLU A 60 1.05 12.05 -21.28
C GLU A 60 2.34 12.18 -20.48
N LEU A 61 2.29 11.87 -19.17
CA LEU A 61 3.46 11.89 -18.30
C LEU A 61 4.53 10.89 -18.76
N LEU A 62 4.11 9.69 -19.17
CA LEU A 62 5.00 8.64 -19.68
C LEU A 62 5.71 9.11 -20.95
N PHE A 63 4.98 9.61 -21.94
CA PHE A 63 5.57 10.10 -23.20
C PHE A 63 6.55 11.23 -22.97
N LYS A 64 6.21 12.16 -22.07
CA LYS A 64 7.10 13.26 -21.70
C LYS A 64 8.43 12.78 -21.11
N HIS A 65 8.40 11.79 -20.22
CA HIS A 65 9.62 11.25 -19.60
C HIS A 65 10.37 10.26 -20.49
N ALA A 66 9.65 9.56 -21.38
CA ALA A 66 10.23 8.62 -22.34
C ALA A 66 10.84 9.31 -23.57
N GLU A 67 10.60 10.62 -23.75
CA GLU A 67 10.97 11.38 -24.94
C GLU A 67 10.39 10.78 -26.23
N ILE A 68 9.19 10.21 -26.13
CA ILE A 68 8.47 9.56 -27.25
C ILE A 68 7.37 10.48 -27.76
N ASN A 69 7.27 10.62 -29.08
CA ASN A 69 6.13 11.30 -29.71
C ASN A 69 4.88 10.42 -29.69
N GLU A 70 3.73 11.06 -29.50
CA GLU A 70 2.43 10.40 -29.56
C GLU A 70 2.20 9.80 -30.97
N SER A 71 1.85 8.51 -31.00
CA SER A 71 1.47 7.80 -32.22
C SER A 71 0.49 6.68 -31.89
N ALA A 72 -0.35 6.28 -32.85
CA ALA A 72 -1.33 5.21 -32.64
C ALA A 72 -0.70 3.90 -32.17
N SER A 73 0.51 3.57 -32.64
CA SER A 73 1.26 2.38 -32.20
C SER A 73 1.78 2.51 -30.77
N ASN A 74 2.21 3.70 -30.36
CA ASN A 74 2.73 3.94 -29.01
C ASN A 74 1.61 4.01 -27.97
N GLN A 75 0.41 4.47 -28.36
CA GLN A 75 -0.72 4.64 -27.46
C GLN A 75 -1.13 3.33 -26.78
N ALA A 76 -1.21 2.23 -27.55
CA ALA A 76 -1.60 0.93 -27.00
C ALA A 76 -0.55 0.40 -26.02
N ALA A 77 0.74 0.46 -26.37
CA ALA A 77 1.82 0.01 -25.49
C ALA A 77 1.95 0.90 -24.23
N ALA A 78 1.77 2.22 -24.38
CA ALA A 78 1.77 3.16 -23.26
C ALA A 78 0.62 2.89 -22.28
N LEU A 79 -0.57 2.58 -22.81
CA LEU A 79 -1.72 2.19 -21.99
C LEU A 79 -1.41 0.97 -21.11
N GLU A 80 -0.81 -0.07 -21.69
CA GLU A 80 -0.42 -1.27 -20.93
C GLU A 80 0.61 -0.95 -19.84
N VAL A 81 1.60 -0.10 -20.15
CA VAL A 81 2.62 0.32 -19.19
C VAL A 81 1.99 1.10 -18.02
N VAL A 82 1.15 2.10 -18.28
CA VAL A 82 0.57 2.90 -17.19
C VAL A 82 -0.40 2.10 -16.34
N GLN A 83 -1.12 1.14 -16.92
CA GLN A 83 -1.99 0.22 -16.19
C GLN A 83 -1.19 -0.71 -15.27
N GLU A 84 -0.08 -1.28 -15.76
CA GLU A 84 0.81 -2.13 -14.97
C GLU A 84 1.44 -1.35 -13.79
N LEU A 85 1.67 -0.06 -13.97
CA LEU A 85 2.18 0.85 -12.93
C LEU A 85 1.09 1.43 -12.02
N GLY A 86 -0.18 1.07 -12.24
CA GLY A 86 -1.33 1.55 -11.46
C GLY A 86 -1.58 3.05 -11.58
N CYS A 87 -1.16 3.68 -12.68
CA CYS A 87 -1.22 5.14 -12.88
C CYS A 87 -0.48 5.95 -11.78
N PHE A 88 0.49 5.35 -11.09
CA PHE A 88 1.25 6.02 -10.04
C PHE A 88 2.32 6.93 -10.64
N ALA A 89 2.11 8.25 -10.54
CA ALA A 89 2.94 9.27 -11.18
C ALA A 89 4.46 9.05 -11.00
N LEU A 90 4.89 8.73 -9.78
CA LEU A 90 6.30 8.48 -9.49
C LEU A 90 6.83 7.24 -10.24
N ALA A 91 6.07 6.15 -10.29
CA ALA A 91 6.47 4.94 -11.01
C ALA A 91 6.49 5.15 -12.53
N ILE A 92 5.57 5.96 -13.05
CA ILE A 92 5.53 6.34 -14.47
C ILE A 92 6.75 7.18 -14.84
N ALA A 93 7.14 8.14 -14.01
CA ALA A 93 8.35 8.93 -14.23
C ALA A 93 9.61 8.03 -14.26
N VAL A 94 9.70 7.05 -13.35
CA VAL A 94 10.77 6.05 -13.37
C VAL A 94 10.75 5.24 -14.67
N ALA A 95 9.58 4.71 -15.06
CA ALA A 95 9.44 3.95 -16.29
C ALA A 95 9.86 4.75 -17.53
N GLY A 96 9.40 5.99 -17.64
CA GLY A 96 9.78 6.89 -18.73
C GLY A 96 11.30 7.10 -18.80
N ALA A 97 11.97 7.26 -17.66
CA ALA A 97 13.42 7.38 -17.65
C ALA A 97 14.13 6.11 -18.18
N TYR A 98 13.70 4.91 -17.77
CA TYR A 98 14.26 3.66 -18.31
C TYR A 98 14.00 3.50 -19.82
N ILE A 99 12.80 3.88 -20.27
CA ILE A 99 12.41 3.83 -21.69
C ILE A 99 13.27 4.80 -22.51
N SER A 100 13.42 6.06 -22.07
CA SER A 100 14.22 7.05 -22.79
C SER A 100 15.69 6.63 -22.97
N GLN A 101 16.23 5.85 -22.03
CA GLN A 101 17.64 5.47 -22.02
C GLN A 101 17.92 4.16 -22.76
N SER A 102 17.09 3.13 -22.55
CA SER A 102 17.52 1.75 -22.80
C SER A 102 16.47 0.82 -23.38
N TYR A 103 15.19 1.21 -23.44
CA TYR A 103 14.10 0.29 -23.78
C TYR A 103 13.02 0.92 -24.65
N THR A 104 12.43 0.15 -25.55
CA THR A 104 11.11 0.48 -26.08
C THR A 104 10.02 0.26 -25.01
N LEU A 105 8.81 0.80 -25.23
CA LEU A 105 7.66 0.60 -24.32
C LEU A 105 7.38 -0.89 -24.03
N LEU A 106 7.42 -1.73 -25.07
CA LEU A 106 7.13 -3.17 -24.95
C LEU A 106 8.27 -3.93 -24.26
N GLU A 107 9.52 -3.58 -24.55
CA GLU A 107 10.68 -4.16 -23.86
C GLU A 107 10.68 -3.78 -22.39
N PHE A 108 10.41 -2.51 -22.07
CA PHE A 108 10.25 -2.07 -20.69
C PHE A 108 9.16 -2.87 -19.99
N LEU A 109 7.98 -3.03 -20.58
CA LEU A 109 6.89 -3.79 -19.95
C LEU A 109 7.30 -5.24 -19.66
N LYS A 110 8.02 -5.88 -20.59
CA LYS A 110 8.53 -7.25 -20.42
C LYS A 110 9.55 -7.34 -19.28
N GLU A 111 10.50 -6.42 -19.23
CA GLU A 111 11.53 -6.41 -18.18
C GLU A 111 10.95 -5.99 -16.83
N PHE A 112 10.01 -5.04 -16.81
CA PHE A 112 9.29 -4.64 -15.60
C PHE A 112 8.53 -5.81 -14.98
N LYS A 113 7.87 -6.65 -15.77
CA LYS A 113 7.17 -7.85 -15.24
C LYS A 113 8.12 -8.87 -14.60
N LYS A 114 9.37 -8.95 -15.05
CA LYS A 114 10.39 -9.87 -14.50
C LYS A 114 11.15 -9.28 -13.33
N HIS A 115 11.52 -8.01 -13.42
CA HIS A 115 12.44 -7.29 -12.55
C HIS A 115 11.76 -6.14 -11.81
N LYS A 116 10.44 -6.25 -11.60
CA LYS A 116 9.59 -5.24 -10.95
C LYS A 116 10.24 -4.68 -9.68
N ASN A 117 10.73 -5.58 -8.84
CA ASN A 117 11.28 -5.24 -7.54
C ASN A 117 12.60 -4.46 -7.65
N ASP A 118 13.45 -4.86 -8.59
CA ASP A 118 14.75 -4.23 -8.80
C ASP A 118 14.55 -2.80 -9.33
N ILE A 119 13.68 -2.65 -10.34
CA ILE A 119 13.36 -1.36 -10.95
C ILE A 119 12.72 -0.39 -9.95
N LEU A 120 11.78 -0.87 -9.11
CA LEU A 120 11.16 -0.03 -8.08
C LEU A 120 12.12 0.34 -6.94
N LYS A 121 13.17 -0.47 -6.71
CA LYS A 121 14.21 -0.23 -5.70
C LYS A 121 15.31 0.70 -6.20
N GLU A 122 15.73 0.58 -7.46
CA GLU A 122 16.79 1.38 -8.09
C GLU A 122 16.33 2.80 -8.46
N GLY A 123 15.09 2.95 -8.92
CA GLY A 123 14.49 4.27 -9.21
C GLY A 123 15.07 4.96 -10.44
N LEU A 124 15.13 6.29 -10.44
CA LEU A 124 15.58 7.07 -11.61
C LEU A 124 17.09 6.85 -11.85
N PRO A 125 17.52 6.43 -13.06
CA PRO A 125 18.94 6.22 -13.36
C PRO A 125 19.78 7.51 -13.25
N GLN A 126 19.16 8.68 -13.49
CA GLN A 126 19.73 10.02 -13.27
C GLN A 126 18.62 11.01 -12.86
N SER A 127 18.90 11.93 -11.95
CA SER A 127 18.01 13.05 -11.60
C SER A 127 18.81 14.37 -11.59
N ALA A 128 18.24 15.43 -12.17
CA ALA A 128 18.88 16.75 -12.27
C ALA A 128 18.87 17.54 -10.96
N ASP A 129 17.97 17.18 -10.04
CA ASP A 129 17.74 17.83 -8.74
C ASP A 129 18.30 17.04 -7.54
N GLY A 130 18.94 15.89 -7.79
CA GLY A 130 19.43 14.98 -6.74
C GLY A 130 18.32 14.19 -6.02
N TYR A 131 17.08 14.23 -6.51
CA TYR A 131 15.97 13.44 -6.01
C TYR A 131 16.15 11.95 -6.35
N GLN A 132 16.81 11.22 -5.45
CA GLN A 132 17.08 9.78 -5.57
C GLN A 132 15.94 8.90 -5.00
N HIS A 133 14.76 9.47 -4.71
CA HIS A 133 13.70 8.72 -4.06
C HIS A 133 12.96 7.83 -5.06
N THR A 134 13.21 6.53 -4.92
CA THR A 134 12.54 5.45 -5.63
C THR A 134 11.16 5.20 -5.04
N VAL A 135 10.25 4.57 -5.79
CA VAL A 135 8.92 4.16 -5.30
C VAL A 135 9.06 3.36 -4.00
N PHE A 136 10.04 2.46 -3.95
CA PHE A 136 10.33 1.67 -2.75
C PHE A 136 10.84 2.52 -1.59
N SER A 137 11.71 3.51 -1.82
CA SER A 137 12.20 4.38 -0.75
C SER A 137 11.11 5.26 -0.14
N ALA A 138 10.19 5.78 -0.98
CA ALA A 138 9.05 6.58 -0.54
C ALA A 138 8.09 5.74 0.31
N PHE A 139 7.83 4.50 -0.12
CA PHE A 139 7.08 3.50 0.65
C PHE A 139 7.77 3.18 1.97
N LYS A 140 9.08 2.86 1.96
CA LYS A 140 9.87 2.50 3.13
C LYS A 140 9.90 3.61 4.17
N LEU A 141 9.97 4.87 3.74
CA LEU A 141 9.89 6.02 4.63
C LEU A 141 8.55 6.05 5.39
N SER A 142 7.42 5.90 4.69
CA SER A 142 6.10 5.82 5.33
C SER A 142 5.98 4.58 6.23
N TYR A 143 6.44 3.42 5.75
CA TYR A 143 6.41 2.16 6.50
C TYR A 143 7.17 2.23 7.84
N SER A 144 8.36 2.85 7.83
CA SER A 144 9.20 2.96 9.03
C SER A 144 8.60 3.80 10.17
N LYS A 145 7.58 4.62 9.87
CA LYS A 145 6.85 5.44 10.84
C LYS A 145 5.70 4.68 11.52
N LEU A 146 5.33 3.51 10.99
CA LEU A 146 4.23 2.69 11.51
C LEU A 146 4.63 1.95 12.79
N SER A 147 3.63 1.72 13.64
CA SER A 147 3.66 0.77 14.75
C SER A 147 3.88 -0.66 14.23
N THR A 148 4.42 -1.53 15.09
CA THR A 148 4.66 -2.94 14.75
C THR A 148 3.38 -3.65 14.29
N ASN A 149 2.24 -3.35 14.90
CA ASN A 149 0.97 -3.94 14.51
C ASN A 149 0.46 -3.44 13.17
N ALA A 150 0.64 -2.15 12.84
CA ALA A 150 0.29 -1.64 11.52
C ALA A 150 1.20 -2.21 10.42
N GLN A 151 2.50 -2.36 10.70
CA GLN A 151 3.45 -3.05 9.81
C GLN A 151 3.02 -4.49 9.54
N LEU A 152 2.68 -5.25 10.59
CA LEU A 152 2.20 -6.63 10.46
C LEU A 152 0.88 -6.71 9.69
N LEU A 153 -0.09 -5.83 9.96
CA LEU A 153 -1.35 -5.78 9.21
C LEU A 153 -1.08 -5.56 7.71
N LEU A 154 -0.23 -4.60 7.36
CA LEU A 154 0.15 -4.32 5.98
C LEU A 154 0.85 -5.52 5.31
N GLN A 155 1.76 -6.19 6.02
CA GLN A 155 2.43 -7.41 5.53
C GLN A 155 1.45 -8.57 5.35
N LEU A 156 0.50 -8.78 6.27
CA LEU A 156 -0.55 -9.80 6.12
C LEU A 156 -1.42 -9.49 4.90
N CYS A 157 -1.83 -8.23 4.75
CA CYS A 157 -2.63 -7.76 3.62
C CYS A 157 -1.91 -7.91 2.26
N SER A 158 -0.58 -7.90 2.22
CA SER A 158 0.18 -8.03 0.97
C SER A 158 0.09 -9.40 0.29
N PHE A 159 -0.58 -10.37 0.93
CA PHE A 159 -0.80 -11.72 0.38
C PHE A 159 -2.23 -11.94 -0.10
N PHE A 160 -3.09 -10.95 0.11
CA PHE A 160 -4.40 -10.91 -0.52
C PHE A 160 -4.29 -10.28 -1.90
N HIS A 161 -5.38 -10.34 -2.66
CA HIS A 161 -5.56 -9.37 -3.73
C HIS A 161 -5.43 -7.95 -3.16
N TYR A 162 -4.75 -7.06 -3.88
CA TYR A 162 -4.47 -5.70 -3.42
C TYR A 162 -5.75 -4.86 -3.22
N SER A 163 -6.91 -5.31 -3.70
CA SER A 163 -8.20 -4.64 -3.52
C SER A 163 -9.20 -5.49 -2.76
N ASN A 164 -10.14 -4.82 -2.09
CA ASN A 164 -11.30 -5.42 -1.43
C ASN A 164 -10.96 -6.45 -0.33
N VAL A 165 -9.93 -6.18 0.48
CA VAL A 165 -9.60 -7.02 1.64
C VAL A 165 -10.60 -6.74 2.77
N PRO A 166 -11.45 -7.70 3.20
CA PRO A 166 -12.48 -7.44 4.20
C PRO A 166 -11.92 -7.31 5.61
N VAL A 167 -12.26 -6.23 6.32
CA VAL A 167 -11.86 -6.03 7.73
C VAL A 167 -12.38 -7.13 8.65
N ALA A 168 -13.58 -7.66 8.36
CA ALA A 168 -14.21 -8.73 9.15
C ALA A 168 -13.37 -10.01 9.22
N LEU A 169 -12.47 -10.25 8.27
CA LEU A 169 -11.59 -11.41 8.28
C LEU A 169 -10.71 -11.46 9.54
N PHE A 170 -10.19 -10.31 9.96
CA PHE A 170 -9.33 -10.20 11.14
C PHE A 170 -10.11 -10.41 12.44
N ALA A 171 -11.36 -9.94 12.49
CA ALA A 171 -12.24 -10.18 13.63
C ALA A 171 -12.54 -11.69 13.79
N ILE A 172 -12.92 -12.34 12.69
CA ILE A 172 -13.18 -13.79 12.69
C ILE A 172 -11.93 -14.56 13.12
N ALA A 173 -10.75 -14.20 12.62
CA ALA A 173 -9.50 -14.86 13.00
C ALA A 173 -9.17 -14.65 14.50
N GLY A 174 -9.39 -13.44 15.03
CA GLY A 174 -9.19 -13.15 16.45
C GLY A 174 -10.16 -13.92 17.36
N GLU A 175 -11.43 -14.01 16.98
CA GLU A 175 -12.45 -14.77 17.73
C GLU A 175 -12.16 -16.28 17.78
N ASN A 176 -11.38 -16.80 16.83
CA ASN A 176 -11.02 -18.22 16.72
C ASN A 176 -9.56 -18.50 17.10
N LEU A 177 -8.88 -17.57 17.77
CA LEU A 177 -7.44 -17.64 18.03
C LEU A 177 -7.02 -18.85 18.88
N ASP A 178 -7.84 -19.27 19.84
CA ASP A 178 -7.59 -20.40 20.74
C ASP A 178 -8.12 -21.75 20.22
N THR A 179 -8.84 -21.73 19.09
CA THR A 179 -9.40 -22.95 18.52
C THR A 179 -8.26 -23.82 18.00
N LYS A 180 -8.08 -25.01 18.59
CA LYS A 180 -7.13 -26.00 18.07
C LYS A 180 -7.55 -26.42 16.67
N ILE A 181 -6.91 -25.86 15.67
CA ILE A 181 -7.12 -26.25 14.28
C ILE A 181 -6.35 -27.54 14.06
N THR A 182 -7.04 -28.67 14.23
CA THR A 182 -6.58 -29.97 13.79
C THR A 182 -7.13 -30.23 12.40
N VAL A 183 -6.26 -30.28 11.40
CA VAL A 183 -6.64 -30.75 10.06
C VAL A 183 -5.87 -32.01 9.73
N SER A 184 -6.62 -33.02 9.30
CA SER A 184 -6.07 -34.29 8.84
C SER A 184 -5.36 -34.09 7.50
N GLY A 185 -4.04 -34.25 7.47
CA GLY A 185 -3.29 -34.52 6.23
C GLY A 185 -2.37 -33.41 5.70
N GLU A 186 -2.28 -32.24 6.33
CA GLU A 186 -1.25 -31.23 6.05
C GLU A 186 -0.40 -31.01 7.31
N GLU A 187 0.89 -30.69 7.14
CA GLU A 187 1.82 -30.45 8.26
C GLU A 187 1.24 -29.41 9.22
N ASN A 188 1.29 -29.71 10.53
CA ASN A 188 0.83 -28.78 11.57
C ASN A 188 1.49 -27.40 11.37
N PRO A 189 0.75 -26.29 11.57
CA PRO A 189 1.32 -24.96 11.41
C PRO A 189 2.55 -24.78 12.31
N CYS A 190 3.57 -24.11 11.77
CA CYS A 190 4.80 -23.76 12.47
C CYS A 190 4.46 -23.04 13.80
N PRO A 191 4.91 -23.56 14.96
CA PRO A 191 4.58 -22.97 16.26
C PRO A 191 4.94 -21.48 16.37
N GLU A 192 6.06 -21.06 15.78
CA GLU A 192 6.48 -19.66 15.76
C GLU A 192 5.52 -18.77 14.95
N ALA A 193 4.91 -19.29 13.90
CA ALA A 193 3.93 -18.56 13.11
C ALA A 193 2.63 -18.32 13.86
N SER A 194 2.15 -19.34 14.56
CA SER A 194 0.98 -19.22 15.44
C SER A 194 1.25 -18.24 16.58
N GLU A 195 2.46 -18.24 17.14
CA GLU A 195 2.86 -17.29 18.20
C GLU A 195 2.84 -15.83 17.72
N ILE A 196 3.36 -15.54 16.52
CA ILE A 196 3.36 -14.18 15.97
C ILE A 196 1.93 -13.73 15.62
N LEU A 197 1.11 -14.60 15.00
CA LEU A 197 -0.30 -14.28 14.72
C LEU A 197 -1.09 -14.04 15.99
N HIS A 198 -0.86 -14.85 17.02
CA HIS A 198 -1.43 -14.65 18.34
C HIS A 198 -0.98 -13.32 18.94
N THR A 199 0.30 -13.00 18.86
CA THR A 199 0.86 -11.71 19.34
C THR A 199 0.26 -10.51 18.60
N PHE A 200 -0.01 -10.65 17.30
CA PHE A 200 -0.65 -9.62 16.49
C PHE A 200 -2.14 -9.43 16.83
N LEU A 201 -2.91 -10.52 16.98
CA LEU A 201 -4.36 -10.47 17.17
C LEU A 201 -4.77 -10.23 18.63
N CYS A 202 -4.03 -10.77 19.60
CA CYS A 202 -4.34 -10.69 21.03
C CYS A 202 -4.59 -9.25 21.56
N PRO A 203 -3.83 -8.21 21.15
CA PRO A 203 -4.11 -6.83 21.58
C PRO A 203 -5.51 -6.30 21.21
N TYR A 204 -6.18 -6.94 20.24
CA TYR A 204 -7.52 -6.59 19.78
C TYR A 204 -8.62 -7.46 20.42
N ILE A 205 -8.29 -8.36 21.34
CA ILE A 205 -9.25 -9.21 22.03
C ILE A 205 -9.37 -8.73 23.48
N GLU A 206 -10.59 -8.50 23.94
CA GLU A 206 -10.90 -8.16 25.33
C GLU A 206 -11.61 -9.33 26.02
N SER A 207 -11.27 -9.57 27.28
CA SER A 207 -11.66 -10.77 28.02
C SER A 207 -13.18 -10.95 28.19
N GLU A 208 -13.96 -9.88 28.10
CA GLU A 208 -15.41 -9.89 28.31
C GLU A 208 -16.21 -9.62 27.02
N ASP A 209 -15.68 -8.78 26.12
CA ASP A 209 -16.40 -8.27 24.94
C ASP A 209 -15.96 -8.91 23.60
N GLY A 210 -14.96 -9.80 23.62
CA GLY A 210 -14.43 -10.41 22.40
C GLY A 210 -13.62 -9.41 21.57
N TRP A 211 -13.85 -9.36 20.25
CA TRP A 211 -13.08 -8.52 19.33
C TRP A 211 -13.34 -7.01 19.51
N ASN A 212 -12.29 -6.27 19.88
CA ASN A 212 -12.29 -4.81 19.98
C ASN A 212 -12.06 -4.14 18.62
N SER A 213 -13.16 -3.94 17.89
CA SER A 213 -13.17 -3.24 16.59
C SER A 213 -12.59 -1.82 16.66
N PHE A 214 -12.73 -1.11 17.79
CA PHE A 214 -12.22 0.26 17.94
C PHE A 214 -10.69 0.31 17.95
N LYS A 215 -10.03 -0.62 18.66
CA LYS A 215 -8.57 -0.75 18.65
C LYS A 215 -8.05 -1.12 17.27
N PHE A 216 -8.69 -2.07 16.59
CA PHE A 216 -8.29 -2.46 15.24
C PHE A 216 -8.47 -1.32 14.23
N GLN A 217 -9.56 -0.55 14.37
CA GLN A 217 -9.81 0.63 13.53
C GLN A 217 -8.72 1.69 13.70
N LYS A 218 -8.11 1.84 14.88
CA LYS A 218 -6.96 2.75 15.07
C LYS A 218 -5.76 2.32 14.23
N THR A 219 -5.49 1.03 14.13
CA THR A 219 -4.43 0.48 13.27
C THR A 219 -4.72 0.74 11.79
N ILE A 220 -5.98 0.60 11.36
CA ILE A 220 -6.39 0.97 10.00
C ILE A 220 -6.20 2.47 9.76
N VAL A 221 -6.64 3.31 10.70
CA VAL A 221 -6.49 4.78 10.61
C VAL A 221 -5.01 5.16 10.50
N GLU A 222 -4.14 4.51 11.26
CA GLU A 222 -2.69 4.71 11.17
C GLU A 222 -2.17 4.45 9.75
N LEU A 223 -2.52 3.32 9.13
CA LEU A 223 -2.15 3.02 7.75
C LEU A 223 -2.69 4.06 6.75
N THR A 224 -3.94 4.51 6.93
CA THR A 224 -4.55 5.53 6.07
C THR A 224 -3.89 6.90 6.24
N ASN A 225 -3.38 7.21 7.43
CA ASN A 225 -2.66 8.46 7.71
C ASN A 225 -1.27 8.50 7.10
N HIS A 226 -0.74 7.36 6.68
CA HIS A 226 0.52 7.28 5.93
C HIS A 226 0.30 7.11 4.42
N SER A 227 -0.96 7.20 3.95
CA SER A 227 -1.36 6.99 2.56
C SER A 227 -0.90 5.63 1.99
N LEU A 228 -0.82 4.61 2.86
CA LEU A 228 -0.41 3.25 2.48
C LEU A 228 -1.61 2.35 2.13
N VAL A 229 -2.80 2.72 2.60
CA VAL A 229 -4.05 2.00 2.35
C VAL A 229 -5.21 2.98 2.21
N SER A 230 -6.16 2.63 1.38
CA SER A 230 -7.49 3.24 1.27
C SER A 230 -8.49 2.38 2.03
N PHE A 231 -9.25 3.00 2.93
CA PHE A 231 -10.30 2.32 3.69
C PHE A 231 -11.68 2.79 3.27
N HIS A 232 -12.50 1.85 2.80
CA HIS A 232 -13.86 2.10 2.34
C HIS A 232 -14.84 1.85 3.48
N LYS A 233 -15.28 2.92 4.15
CA LYS A 233 -16.13 2.85 5.36
C LYS A 233 -17.46 2.13 5.14
N GLU A 234 -18.08 2.31 3.98
CA GLU A 234 -19.39 1.72 3.68
C GLU A 234 -19.32 0.20 3.52
N THR A 235 -18.27 -0.28 2.86
CA THR A 235 -18.08 -1.71 2.56
C THR A 235 -17.18 -2.43 3.57
N GLN A 236 -16.52 -1.69 4.47
CA GLN A 236 -15.53 -2.23 5.42
C GLN A 236 -14.39 -3.00 4.72
N MET A 237 -13.90 -2.42 3.62
CA MET A 237 -12.86 -3.00 2.78
C MET A 237 -11.59 -2.15 2.78
N LEU A 238 -10.45 -2.82 2.74
CA LEU A 238 -9.14 -2.22 2.52
C LEU A 238 -8.71 -2.41 1.06
N THR A 239 -8.16 -1.34 0.48
CA THR A 239 -7.56 -1.34 -0.87
C THR A 239 -6.17 -0.73 -0.80
N PHE A 240 -5.22 -1.36 -1.46
CA PHE A 240 -3.83 -0.98 -1.53
C PHE A 240 -3.49 -0.65 -2.98
N HIS A 241 -2.64 0.35 -3.18
CA HIS A 241 -2.07 0.58 -4.50
C HIS A 241 -1.18 -0.63 -4.88
N PRO A 242 -1.28 -1.21 -6.10
CA PRO A 242 -0.58 -2.45 -6.46
C PRO A 242 0.95 -2.42 -6.24
N LEU A 243 1.58 -1.26 -6.44
CA LEU A 243 3.02 -1.10 -6.21
C LEU A 243 3.39 -1.05 -4.72
N LEU A 244 2.53 -0.46 -3.88
CA LEU A 244 2.76 -0.42 -2.42
C LEU A 244 2.50 -1.79 -1.80
N HIS A 245 1.47 -2.48 -2.30
CA HIS A 245 1.17 -3.88 -1.97
C HIS A 245 2.34 -4.81 -2.28
N SER A 246 2.86 -4.74 -3.51
CA SER A 246 4.06 -5.50 -3.91
C SER A 246 5.30 -5.10 -3.09
N SER A 247 5.47 -3.81 -2.77
CA SER A 247 6.58 -3.35 -1.93
C SER A 247 6.50 -3.90 -0.50
N ALA A 248 5.29 -4.00 0.08
CA ALA A 248 5.07 -4.62 1.39
C ALA A 248 5.40 -6.11 1.37
N GLN A 249 5.00 -6.83 0.31
CA GLN A 249 5.33 -8.24 0.14
C GLN A 249 6.85 -8.48 0.09
N ASN A 250 7.59 -7.60 -0.60
CA ASN A 250 9.04 -7.69 -0.70
C ASN A 250 9.81 -7.38 0.58
N MET A 251 9.17 -6.77 1.58
CA MET A 251 9.81 -6.54 2.88
C MET A 251 9.79 -7.79 3.76
N VAL A 252 9.01 -8.80 3.40
CA VAL A 252 8.94 -10.07 4.11
C VAL A 252 10.13 -10.94 3.71
N GLU A 253 11.29 -10.66 4.30
CA GLU A 253 12.54 -11.38 4.01
C GLU A 253 12.83 -12.50 5.03
N ARG A 254 12.00 -12.65 6.08
CA ARG A 254 12.27 -13.57 7.20
C ARG A 254 11.43 -14.85 7.13
N PRO A 255 12.03 -16.05 7.26
CA PRO A 255 11.31 -17.33 7.29
C PRO A 255 10.14 -17.36 8.26
N LYS A 256 10.31 -16.78 9.46
CA LYS A 256 9.26 -16.72 10.48
C LYS A 256 8.04 -15.90 10.04
N GLU A 257 8.26 -14.76 9.40
CA GLU A 257 7.18 -13.92 8.85
C GLU A 257 6.51 -14.64 7.66
N MET A 258 7.27 -15.37 6.84
CA MET A 258 6.69 -16.23 5.78
C MET A 258 5.80 -17.34 6.35
N HIS A 259 6.21 -18.00 7.44
CA HIS A 259 5.38 -19.02 8.08
C HIS A 259 4.09 -18.44 8.68
N VAL A 260 4.14 -17.24 9.26
CA VAL A 260 2.95 -16.48 9.69
C VAL A 260 1.96 -16.33 8.55
N LEU A 261 2.45 -15.97 7.38
CA LEU A 261 1.64 -15.72 6.21
C LEU A 261 1.05 -16.99 5.60
N LEU A 262 1.82 -18.08 5.60
CA LEU A 262 1.32 -19.40 5.22
C LEU A 262 0.21 -19.87 6.17
N HIS A 263 0.41 -19.70 7.48
CA HIS A 263 -0.60 -20.03 8.47
C HIS A 263 -1.84 -19.15 8.31
N TRP A 264 -1.66 -17.85 8.07
CA TRP A 264 -2.76 -16.91 7.83
C TRP A 264 -3.59 -17.25 6.58
N ASN A 265 -2.96 -17.56 5.45
CA ASN A 265 -3.66 -18.01 4.23
C ASN A 265 -4.45 -19.30 4.47
N TYR A 266 -3.90 -20.19 5.28
CA TYR A 266 -4.55 -21.43 5.67
C TYR A 266 -5.78 -21.18 6.56
N LEU A 267 -5.65 -20.35 7.60
CA LEU A 267 -6.77 -19.91 8.45
C LEU A 267 -7.88 -19.32 7.59
N GLN A 268 -7.50 -18.45 6.65
CA GLN A 268 -8.44 -17.85 5.73
C GLN A 268 -9.22 -18.89 4.92
N LYS A 269 -8.54 -19.87 4.31
CA LYS A 269 -9.19 -20.93 3.52
C LYS A 269 -10.19 -21.73 4.35
N GLN A 270 -9.86 -22.01 5.61
CA GLN A 270 -10.74 -22.72 6.52
C GLN A 270 -11.99 -21.90 6.87
N PHE A 271 -11.82 -20.64 7.24
CA PHE A 271 -12.94 -19.78 7.66
C PHE A 271 -13.79 -19.28 6.49
N LEU A 272 -13.23 -19.12 5.28
CA LEU A 272 -13.97 -18.79 4.07
C LEU A 272 -14.60 -20.03 3.40
N GLY A 273 -13.99 -21.20 3.55
CA GLY A 273 -14.51 -22.47 3.01
C GLY A 273 -15.79 -22.96 3.72
N GLU A 274 -15.99 -22.59 4.98
CA GLU A 274 -17.21 -22.92 5.74
C GLU A 274 -18.41 -21.99 5.42
N LYS A 275 -18.19 -20.83 4.78
CA LYS A 275 -19.26 -19.91 4.33
C LYS A 275 -19.34 -19.87 2.81
N GLN A 276 -20.07 -20.81 2.22
CA GLN A 276 -20.36 -20.83 0.78
C GLN A 276 -20.87 -19.46 0.28
N GLY A 277 -20.18 -18.91 -0.73
CA GLY A 277 -20.70 -17.82 -1.57
C GLY A 277 -19.67 -16.87 -2.18
N CYS A 278 -18.44 -16.79 -1.65
CA CYS A 278 -17.41 -15.88 -2.19
C CYS A 278 -16.24 -16.68 -2.77
N THR A 279 -16.33 -17.00 -4.07
CA THR A 279 -15.23 -17.60 -4.82
C THR A 279 -14.16 -16.53 -5.05
N ILE A 280 -13.25 -16.35 -4.09
CA ILE A 280 -11.99 -15.66 -4.34
C ILE A 280 -11.06 -16.70 -4.97
N ASN A 281 -10.81 -16.58 -6.27
CA ASN A 281 -9.90 -17.47 -6.99
C ASN A 281 -8.47 -17.26 -6.49
N TYR A 282 -8.04 -18.09 -5.54
CA TYR A 282 -6.65 -18.21 -5.14
C TYR A 282 -5.90 -19.07 -6.15
N THR A 283 -5.34 -18.45 -7.21
CA THR A 283 -4.17 -19.05 -7.86
C THR A 283 -2.96 -18.76 -6.96
N CYS A 284 -2.72 -19.68 -6.05
CA CYS A 284 -1.53 -19.75 -5.23
C CYS A 284 -0.35 -20.15 -6.14
N SER A 285 0.37 -19.18 -6.68
CA SER A 285 1.63 -19.39 -7.40
C SER A 285 2.80 -19.49 -6.42
N LEU A 286 2.70 -20.38 -5.44
CA LEU A 286 3.80 -20.75 -4.53
C LEU A 286 4.06 -22.24 -4.62
N VAL A 287 4.39 -22.73 -5.82
CA VAL A 287 5.21 -23.92 -6.02
C VAL A 287 5.99 -23.71 -7.32
N HIS A 288 7.26 -23.30 -7.20
CA HIS A 288 8.41 -23.75 -7.98
C HIS A 288 9.58 -22.78 -7.71
N MET A 289 10.19 -22.94 -6.53
CA MET A 289 11.63 -22.74 -6.38
C MET A 289 12.29 -24.12 -6.43
N GLU A 290 12.67 -24.52 -7.65
CA GLU A 290 13.86 -25.31 -7.99
C GLU A 290 14.33 -24.85 -9.39
#